data_AF-C1MIT3-F1
#
_entry.id   AF-C1MIT3-F1
#
_cell.length_a   1.000
_cell.length_b   1.000
_cell.length_c   1.000
_cell.angle_alpha   90.00
_cell.angle_beta   90.00
_cell.angle_gamma   90.00
#
_symmetry.space_group_name_H-M   'P 1'
#
loop_
_entity.id
_entity.type
_entity.pdbx_description
1 polymer ?
#
loop_
_entity_poly.entity_id
_entity_poly.type
_entity_poly.pdbx_seq_one_letter_code
_entity_poly.pdbx_strand_id
1 'polypeptide(L)'
;MGSHANWRPDEVLYRGWFPLADDDADGRVTGADAVRFFGRSGLPKEILARVWQLADANRQGFLGPEQFVKALRVIAMAQSASGGADAKSITADALAAFMARDDDDDDANKGEPLPLAKLEGRDAANGNHGKKNRMSAKTATSIVDSLKELYKTKVRPVEEALKFGSFYSPLLTDGDFEGKPNVLLLGQYSTGKTTFIKHLLGRDYPGSNIGPEPTTDRFVVVMHGHENRTTPGQTLAVQSDKPYTGLTAFGSSFLSKFEASQCDAKILEEVSIVDTPGVLSGEKQRIDRGYSFVNVCEWFASRSDVILLLFDPHKLDISDEFKAVISSLRGHDDKVRVVLNKADQVSAQQLMRVYGALMWSLGKVFMTPEVCKVYVGSFNDKPPVTTNNVLGEELFMKEHEALKKDLLDIPQRSCDRKVNEFVKRVRAALTHARIVTHLKKQMPAMMGHESKQKKLLGRIEEEFTKCVHEYTIARGDLPNPKRFRDIMKDMEIWKFPKIDKKAMKALEEVLTVDIPAVMKKFDNPF
;
A
#
# COMPACT_ATOMS: atom_id res chain seq x y z
N MET A 1 27.63 2.04 -42.98
CA MET A 1 27.56 0.57 -43.00
C MET A 1 28.15 0.07 -41.69
N GLY A 2 27.31 -0.45 -40.80
CA GLY A 2 27.67 -1.16 -39.58
C GLY A 2 26.53 -2.13 -39.33
N SER A 3 26.83 -3.43 -39.37
CA SER A 3 25.90 -4.54 -39.28
C SER A 3 25.02 -4.44 -38.03
N HIS A 4 23.71 -4.37 -38.20
CA HIS A 4 22.76 -4.62 -37.11
C HIS A 4 22.85 -6.11 -36.76
N ALA A 5 23.71 -6.46 -35.82
CA ALA A 5 23.74 -7.79 -35.23
C ALA A 5 22.38 -8.05 -34.57
N ASN A 6 21.70 -9.10 -35.03
CA ASN A 6 20.36 -9.47 -34.59
C ASN A 6 20.49 -10.24 -33.26
N TRP A 7 20.63 -9.51 -32.16
CA TRP A 7 20.86 -10.09 -30.83
C TRP A 7 19.63 -10.86 -30.34
N ARG A 8 19.85 -11.95 -29.59
CA ARG A 8 18.76 -12.71 -28.99
C ARG A 8 18.07 -11.88 -27.87
N PRO A 9 16.77 -12.09 -27.58
CA PRO A 9 16.05 -11.30 -26.57
C PRO A 9 16.67 -11.34 -25.16
N ASP A 10 17.26 -12.48 -24.78
CA ASP A 10 17.99 -12.66 -23.52
C ASP A 10 19.34 -11.91 -23.51
N GLU A 11 20.03 -11.89 -24.65
CA GLU A 11 21.26 -11.13 -24.89
C GLU A 11 21.03 -9.63 -24.70
N VAL A 12 19.92 -9.08 -25.22
CA VAL A 12 19.55 -7.67 -25.05
C VAL A 12 19.32 -7.35 -23.57
N LEU A 13 18.64 -8.23 -22.84
CA LEU A 13 18.40 -8.09 -21.40
C LEU A 13 19.71 -8.12 -20.60
N TYR A 14 20.59 -9.10 -20.86
CA TYR A 14 21.86 -9.26 -20.15
C TYR A 14 22.86 -8.15 -20.46
N ARG A 15 22.92 -7.67 -21.71
CA ARG A 15 23.70 -6.47 -22.07
C ARG A 15 23.18 -5.23 -21.32
N GLY A 16 21.87 -5.11 -21.14
CA GLY A 16 21.25 -4.05 -20.34
C GLY A 16 21.63 -4.08 -18.85
N TRP A 17 22.11 -5.22 -18.34
CA TRP A 17 22.58 -5.35 -16.96
C TRP A 17 24.07 -5.08 -16.79
N PHE A 18 24.85 -4.99 -17.87
CA PHE A 18 26.28 -4.73 -17.81
C PHE A 18 26.62 -3.42 -17.06
N PRO A 19 25.94 -2.27 -17.33
CA PRO A 19 26.21 -1.03 -16.59
C PRO A 19 25.79 -1.07 -15.12
N LEU A 20 25.00 -2.08 -14.71
CA LEU A 20 24.63 -2.29 -13.31
C LEU A 20 25.64 -3.15 -12.55
N ALA A 21 26.51 -3.86 -13.28
CA ALA A 21 27.59 -4.65 -12.73
C ALA A 21 28.92 -3.89 -12.75
N ASP A 22 29.11 -2.99 -13.71
CA ASP A 22 30.26 -2.11 -13.85
C ASP A 22 30.08 -0.86 -12.94
N ASP A 23 30.49 -0.99 -11.68
CA ASP A 23 30.29 0.03 -10.63
C ASP A 23 31.04 1.36 -10.91
N ASP A 24 32.16 1.31 -11.65
CA ASP A 24 32.98 2.49 -11.98
C ASP A 24 32.85 2.97 -13.43
N ALA A 25 32.01 2.29 -14.22
CA ALA A 25 31.67 2.61 -15.61
C ALA A 25 32.89 2.67 -16.54
N ASP A 26 33.92 1.86 -16.27
CA ASP A 26 35.13 1.78 -17.08
C ASP A 26 34.99 0.83 -18.30
N GLY A 27 33.83 0.20 -18.43
CA GLY A 27 33.48 -0.77 -19.47
C GLY A 27 33.92 -2.20 -19.13
N ARG A 28 34.25 -2.49 -17.86
CA ARG A 28 34.79 -3.78 -17.41
C ARG A 28 34.18 -4.21 -16.08
N VAL A 29 33.73 -5.45 -16.01
CA VAL A 29 33.28 -6.05 -14.75
C VAL A 29 34.45 -6.82 -14.13
N THR A 30 35.04 -6.31 -13.05
CA THR A 30 36.14 -6.99 -12.37
C THR A 30 35.65 -8.19 -11.55
N GLY A 31 36.59 -9.01 -11.06
CA GLY A 31 36.23 -10.13 -10.18
C GLY A 31 35.48 -9.71 -8.91
N ALA A 32 35.78 -8.52 -8.37
CA ALA A 32 35.07 -7.98 -7.21
C ALA A 32 33.62 -7.57 -7.56
N ASP A 33 33.43 -6.97 -8.73
CA ASP A 33 32.13 -6.58 -9.26
C ASP A 33 31.25 -7.80 -9.56
N ALA A 34 31.84 -8.82 -10.19
CA ALA A 34 31.16 -10.07 -10.47
C ALA A 34 30.74 -10.82 -9.20
N VAL A 35 31.56 -10.83 -8.13
CA VAL A 35 31.15 -11.44 -6.85
C VAL A 35 29.93 -10.72 -6.25
N ARG A 36 29.90 -9.38 -6.31
CA ARG A 36 28.74 -8.59 -5.85
C ARG A 36 27.50 -8.81 -6.71
N PHE A 37 27.68 -8.81 -8.04
CA PHE A 37 26.58 -8.89 -8.99
C PHE A 37 26.06 -10.32 -9.15
N PHE A 38 26.93 -11.29 -9.48
CA PHE A 38 26.55 -12.70 -9.62
C PHE A 38 26.11 -13.33 -8.29
N GLY A 39 26.59 -12.83 -7.15
CA GLY A 39 26.13 -13.28 -5.83
C GLY A 39 24.62 -13.11 -5.61
N ARG A 40 23.98 -12.17 -6.32
CA ARG A 40 22.52 -11.97 -6.30
C ARG A 40 21.74 -13.11 -6.94
N SER A 41 22.41 -14.00 -7.68
CA SER A 41 21.78 -15.19 -8.26
C SER A 41 21.43 -16.27 -7.23
N GLY A 42 21.97 -16.21 -6.01
CA GLY A 42 21.74 -17.24 -4.99
C GLY A 42 22.45 -18.58 -5.25
N LEU A 43 23.30 -18.68 -6.27
CA LEU A 43 24.11 -19.88 -6.52
C LEU A 43 25.28 -19.99 -5.53
N PRO A 44 25.71 -21.22 -5.16
CA PRO A 44 26.91 -21.43 -4.36
C PRO A 44 28.15 -20.75 -4.93
N LYS A 45 29.02 -20.26 -4.03
CA LYS A 45 30.25 -19.54 -4.41
C LYS A 45 31.17 -20.38 -5.29
N GLU A 46 31.19 -21.71 -5.14
CA GLU A 46 32.00 -22.58 -6.00
C GLU A 46 31.52 -22.56 -7.47
N ILE A 47 30.20 -22.51 -7.68
CA ILE A 47 29.62 -22.46 -9.03
C ILE A 47 29.92 -21.09 -9.66
N LEU A 48 29.71 -20.01 -8.92
CA LEU A 48 30.00 -18.65 -9.41
C LEU A 48 31.48 -18.44 -9.75
N ALA A 49 32.38 -18.99 -8.94
CA ALA A 49 33.81 -18.98 -9.22
C ALA A 49 34.13 -19.76 -10.52
N ARG A 50 33.40 -20.85 -10.79
CA ARG A 50 33.57 -21.61 -12.04
C ARG A 50 33.03 -20.88 -13.26
N VAL A 51 31.86 -20.24 -13.15
CA VAL A 51 31.31 -19.37 -14.20
C VAL A 51 32.30 -18.26 -14.54
N TRP A 52 32.87 -17.60 -13.53
CA TRP A 52 33.90 -16.59 -13.71
C TRP A 52 35.12 -17.12 -14.47
N GLN A 53 35.68 -18.26 -14.06
CA GLN A 53 36.85 -18.86 -14.71
C GLN A 53 36.62 -19.19 -16.19
N LEU A 54 35.40 -19.57 -16.56
CA LEU A 54 35.08 -19.89 -17.95
C LEU A 54 34.79 -18.62 -18.76
N ALA A 55 34.18 -17.60 -18.16
CA ALA A 55 33.94 -16.31 -18.81
C ALA A 55 35.23 -15.50 -19.02
N ASP A 56 36.18 -15.57 -18.08
CA ASP A 56 37.52 -15.00 -18.18
C ASP A 56 38.56 -16.03 -18.65
N ALA A 57 38.28 -16.69 -19.78
CA ALA A 57 39.16 -17.74 -20.32
C ALA A 57 40.60 -17.25 -20.60
N ASN A 58 40.76 -15.97 -20.94
CA ASN A 58 42.05 -15.33 -21.22
C ASN A 58 42.78 -14.86 -19.94
N ARG A 59 42.17 -15.01 -18.75
CA ARG A 59 42.70 -14.58 -17.45
C ARG A 59 43.11 -13.10 -17.44
N GLN A 60 42.31 -12.25 -18.08
CA GLN A 60 42.57 -10.81 -18.13
C GLN A 60 42.13 -10.11 -16.83
N GLY A 61 41.40 -10.81 -15.95
CA GLY A 61 40.99 -10.32 -14.63
C GLY A 61 39.71 -9.49 -14.64
N PHE A 62 39.08 -9.32 -15.80
CA PHE A 62 37.82 -8.60 -15.98
C PHE A 62 36.98 -9.21 -17.10
N LEU A 63 35.67 -8.97 -17.10
CA LEU A 63 34.74 -9.38 -18.16
C LEU A 63 34.30 -8.15 -18.95
N GLY A 64 34.46 -8.20 -20.27
CA GLY A 64 33.79 -7.27 -21.18
C GLY A 64 32.31 -7.64 -21.39
N PRO A 65 31.54 -6.80 -22.09
CA PRO A 65 30.10 -7.00 -22.29
C PRO A 65 29.70 -8.36 -22.84
N GLU A 66 30.49 -8.93 -23.76
CA GLU A 66 30.19 -10.22 -24.37
C GLU A 66 30.43 -11.39 -23.41
N GLN A 67 31.55 -11.36 -22.68
CA GLN A 67 31.87 -12.38 -21.69
C GLN A 67 30.90 -12.33 -20.51
N PHE A 68 30.43 -11.14 -20.13
CA PHE A 68 29.42 -10.95 -19.09
C PHE A 68 28.07 -11.57 -19.48
N VAL A 69 27.63 -11.40 -20.73
CA VAL A 69 26.41 -12.04 -21.25
C VAL A 69 26.54 -13.56 -21.23
N LYS A 70 27.69 -14.10 -21.67
CA LYS A 70 27.97 -15.55 -21.59
C LYS A 70 27.91 -16.05 -20.14
N ALA A 71 28.48 -15.31 -19.18
CA ALA A 71 28.42 -15.64 -17.75
C ALA A 71 26.97 -15.68 -17.21
N LEU A 72 26.14 -14.70 -17.57
CA LEU A 72 24.75 -14.62 -17.10
C LEU A 72 23.85 -15.72 -17.68
N ARG A 73 24.08 -16.14 -18.93
CA ARG A 73 23.39 -17.30 -19.51
C ARG A 73 23.64 -18.57 -18.71
N VAL A 74 24.90 -18.81 -18.36
CA VAL A 74 25.30 -19.98 -17.57
C VAL A 74 24.67 -19.94 -16.18
N ILE A 75 24.64 -18.76 -15.54
CA ILE A 75 23.97 -18.55 -14.25
C ILE A 75 22.47 -18.83 -14.34
N ALA A 76 21.78 -18.29 -15.35
CA ALA A 76 20.35 -18.48 -15.54
C ALA A 76 19.99 -19.97 -15.72
N MET A 77 20.84 -20.74 -16.39
CA MET A 77 20.66 -22.18 -16.55
C MET A 77 20.93 -22.94 -15.26
N ALA A 78 21.99 -22.60 -14.52
CA ALA A 78 22.29 -23.21 -13.24
C ALA A 78 21.15 -22.96 -12.21
N GLN A 79 20.53 -21.78 -12.25
CA GLN A 79 19.33 -21.47 -11.46
C GLN A 79 18.11 -22.29 -11.90
N SER A 80 17.93 -22.49 -13.21
CA SER A 80 16.82 -23.29 -13.76
C SER A 80 16.96 -24.79 -13.46
N ALA A 81 18.19 -25.31 -13.41
CA ALA A 81 18.47 -26.70 -13.03
C ALA A 81 18.32 -26.96 -11.52
N SER A 82 18.38 -25.91 -10.68
CA SER A 82 18.32 -26.02 -9.21
C SER A 82 16.89 -26.17 -8.64
N GLY A 83 15.88 -26.34 -9.48
CA GLY A 83 14.47 -26.53 -9.11
C GLY A 83 14.10 -27.84 -8.40
N GLY A 84 15.05 -28.51 -7.73
CA GLY A 84 14.82 -29.68 -6.88
C GLY A 84 15.73 -30.88 -7.15
N ALA A 85 17.05 -30.74 -6.95
CA ALA A 85 18.03 -31.75 -6.52
C ALA A 85 19.47 -31.21 -6.70
N ASP A 86 20.31 -31.35 -5.67
CA ASP A 86 21.75 -31.11 -5.58
C ASP A 86 22.45 -30.27 -6.68
N ALA A 87 22.67 -28.98 -6.35
CA ALA A 87 23.56 -28.06 -7.08
C ALA A 87 25.03 -28.52 -7.18
N LYS A 88 25.40 -29.66 -6.56
CA LYS A 88 26.72 -30.31 -6.66
C LYS A 88 26.91 -31.16 -7.93
N SER A 89 25.87 -31.34 -8.76
CA SER A 89 25.91 -32.23 -9.93
C SER A 89 26.27 -31.55 -11.26
N ILE A 90 26.39 -30.22 -11.31
CA ILE A 90 26.80 -29.50 -12.52
C ILE A 90 28.30 -29.72 -12.72
N THR A 91 28.67 -30.61 -13.65
CA THR A 91 30.08 -30.92 -13.94
C THR A 91 30.75 -29.80 -14.73
N ALA A 92 32.06 -29.63 -14.51
CA ALA A 92 32.88 -28.63 -15.20
C ALA A 92 32.84 -28.78 -16.74
N ASP A 93 32.69 -30.02 -17.22
CA ASP A 93 32.63 -30.35 -18.64
C ASP A 93 31.29 -29.95 -19.28
N ALA A 94 30.17 -30.05 -18.53
CA ALA A 94 28.87 -29.61 -19.00
C ALA A 94 28.81 -28.07 -19.15
N LEU A 95 29.44 -27.35 -18.22
CA LEU A 95 29.54 -25.89 -18.28
C LEU A 95 30.45 -25.41 -19.42
N ALA A 96 31.57 -26.10 -19.64
CA ALA A 96 32.51 -25.80 -20.72
C ALA A 96 31.93 -26.13 -22.11
N ALA A 97 31.27 -27.28 -22.26
CA ALA A 97 30.61 -27.65 -23.52
C ALA A 97 29.50 -26.68 -23.90
N PHE A 98 28.82 -26.08 -22.91
CA PHE A 98 27.79 -25.09 -23.16
C PHE A 98 28.38 -23.75 -23.64
N MET A 99 29.45 -23.27 -23.01
CA MET A 99 30.11 -22.03 -23.43
C MET A 99 30.79 -22.15 -24.80
N ALA A 100 31.15 -23.36 -25.22
CA ALA A 100 31.69 -23.64 -26.56
C ALA A 100 30.61 -23.76 -27.66
N ARG A 101 29.32 -23.94 -27.32
CA ARG A 101 28.24 -24.13 -28.32
C ARG A 101 27.82 -22.86 -29.06
N ASP A 102 28.09 -21.67 -28.50
CA ASP A 102 27.68 -20.39 -29.09
C ASP A 102 28.72 -19.84 -30.11
N ASP A 103 29.87 -20.50 -30.30
CA ASP A 103 30.93 -20.01 -31.20
C ASP A 103 30.86 -20.58 -32.64
N ASP A 104 29.99 -21.57 -32.94
CA ASP A 104 29.93 -22.26 -34.26
C ASP A 104 28.60 -22.18 -35.03
N ASP A 105 27.51 -21.61 -34.49
CA ASP A 105 26.19 -21.58 -35.17
C ASP A 105 25.86 -20.20 -35.79
N ASP A 106 26.33 -20.00 -37.01
CA ASP A 106 26.08 -18.82 -37.88
C ASP A 106 24.71 -18.90 -38.61
N ASP A 107 23.71 -19.58 -38.04
CA ASP A 107 22.35 -19.68 -38.63
C ASP A 107 21.30 -19.00 -37.74
N ALA A 108 21.10 -17.71 -38.02
CA ALA A 108 20.16 -16.83 -37.35
C ALA A 108 18.69 -17.15 -37.66
N ASN A 109 18.19 -18.38 -37.40
CA ASN A 109 16.73 -18.60 -37.37
C ASN A 109 16.20 -19.89 -36.70
N LYS A 110 16.86 -20.48 -35.70
CA LYS A 110 16.24 -21.56 -34.89
C LYS A 110 16.71 -21.55 -33.43
N GLY A 111 15.97 -20.86 -32.58
CA GLY A 111 16.04 -21.00 -31.12
C GLY A 111 14.68 -20.64 -30.54
N GLU A 112 13.92 -21.63 -30.07
CA GLU A 112 12.59 -21.42 -29.53
C GLU A 112 12.64 -20.45 -28.32
N PRO A 113 11.74 -19.45 -28.25
CA PRO A 113 11.56 -18.67 -27.04
C PRO A 113 10.98 -19.57 -25.94
N LEU A 114 11.50 -19.43 -24.72
CA LEU A 114 10.89 -20.00 -23.52
C LEU A 114 9.37 -19.69 -23.50
N PRO A 115 8.47 -20.69 -23.45
CA PRO A 115 7.06 -20.46 -23.76
C PRO A 115 6.32 -19.69 -22.66
N LEU A 116 5.86 -18.49 -23.00
CA LEU A 116 4.72 -17.83 -22.37
C LEU A 116 3.41 -18.50 -22.84
N ALA A 117 2.85 -19.38 -22.02
CA ALA A 117 1.59 -20.08 -22.33
C ALA A 117 0.38 -19.12 -22.33
N LYS A 118 -0.31 -19.03 -23.48
CA LYS A 118 -1.71 -18.58 -23.62
C LYS A 118 -2.64 -19.78 -23.41
N LEU A 119 -3.75 -19.52 -22.71
CA LEU A 119 -4.92 -20.40 -22.60
C LEU A 119 -5.65 -20.51 -23.95
N GLU A 120 -6.13 -21.70 -24.31
CA GLU A 120 -7.54 -21.99 -24.64
C GLU A 120 -7.74 -23.46 -25.10
N GLY A 121 -8.79 -24.13 -24.60
CA GLY A 121 -9.48 -25.25 -25.26
C GLY A 121 -9.12 -26.71 -24.88
N ARG A 122 -9.99 -27.33 -24.05
CA ARG A 122 -10.62 -28.69 -24.15
C ARG A 122 -9.86 -29.78 -24.95
N ASP A 123 -9.58 -31.00 -24.48
CA ASP A 123 -10.35 -31.95 -23.67
C ASP A 123 -9.45 -33.14 -23.21
N ALA A 124 -9.92 -33.82 -22.15
CA ALA A 124 -9.73 -35.22 -21.78
C ALA A 124 -8.36 -35.81 -21.30
N ALA A 125 -8.44 -36.36 -20.08
CA ALA A 125 -7.81 -37.60 -19.58
C ALA A 125 -6.55 -37.52 -18.67
N ASN A 126 -6.86 -37.53 -17.36
CA ASN A 126 -6.31 -38.37 -16.28
C ASN A 126 -4.78 -38.45 -16.06
N GLY A 127 -4.33 -37.88 -14.94
CA GLY A 127 -2.98 -38.06 -14.39
C GLY A 127 -2.76 -37.22 -13.13
N ASN A 128 -2.99 -37.83 -11.97
CA ASN A 128 -2.90 -37.22 -10.65
C ASN A 128 -1.41 -37.03 -10.23
N HIS A 129 -0.95 -35.81 -9.93
CA HIS A 129 0.05 -35.47 -8.89
C HIS A 129 0.33 -33.94 -8.81
N GLY A 130 0.04 -33.33 -7.64
CA GLY A 130 0.77 -32.21 -7.03
C GLY A 130 0.83 -30.82 -7.69
N LYS A 131 -0.29 -30.07 -7.77
CA LYS A 131 -0.31 -28.65 -8.16
C LYS A 131 0.22 -27.72 -7.04
N LYS A 132 1.28 -26.94 -7.31
CA LYS A 132 1.56 -25.67 -6.60
C LYS A 132 0.77 -24.53 -7.28
N ASN A 133 -0.23 -24.01 -6.57
CA ASN A 133 -1.14 -22.96 -7.04
C ASN A 133 -0.47 -21.58 -7.02
N ARG A 134 -0.57 -20.85 -8.14
CA ARG A 134 -0.43 -19.39 -8.20
C ARG A 134 -1.71 -18.81 -7.58
N MET A 135 -1.57 -17.96 -6.55
CA MET A 135 -2.71 -17.53 -5.73
C MET A 135 -3.70 -16.67 -6.52
N SER A 136 -4.94 -17.14 -6.61
CA SER A 136 -6.14 -16.35 -6.93
C SER A 136 -6.81 -15.95 -5.62
N ALA A 137 -7.41 -14.76 -5.56
CA ALA A 137 -8.09 -14.14 -4.40
C ALA A 137 -9.30 -14.92 -3.82
N LYS A 138 -9.46 -16.22 -4.12
CA LYS A 138 -10.60 -17.06 -3.73
C LYS A 138 -10.25 -18.28 -2.87
N THR A 139 -9.04 -18.37 -2.30
CA THR A 139 -8.70 -19.44 -1.35
C THR A 139 -8.58 -18.89 0.08
N ALA A 140 -9.58 -19.20 0.91
CA ALA A 140 -9.64 -18.89 2.34
C ALA A 140 -8.63 -19.72 3.15
N THR A 141 -7.35 -19.37 3.01
CA THR A 141 -6.19 -19.87 3.79
C THR A 141 -5.15 -18.75 3.92
N SER A 142 -5.56 -17.53 4.27
CA SER A 142 -4.73 -16.31 4.21
C SER A 142 -4.40 -15.74 5.59
N ILE A 143 -3.37 -14.89 5.68
CA ILE A 143 -3.07 -14.06 6.87
C ILE A 143 -4.34 -13.33 7.33
N VAL A 144 -5.12 -12.79 6.40
CA VAL A 144 -6.36 -12.04 6.67
C VAL A 144 -7.40 -12.88 7.42
N ASP A 145 -7.59 -14.15 7.04
CA ASP A 145 -8.52 -15.04 7.74
C ASP A 145 -8.07 -15.32 9.17
N SER A 146 -6.76 -15.47 9.37
CA SER A 146 -6.18 -15.66 10.70
C SER A 146 -6.35 -14.41 11.58
N LEU A 147 -6.13 -13.22 11.03
CA LEU A 147 -6.39 -11.96 11.74
C LEU A 147 -7.87 -11.80 12.10
N LYS A 148 -8.78 -12.14 11.16
CA LYS A 148 -10.23 -12.10 11.37
C LYS A 148 -10.67 -13.04 12.50
N GLU A 149 -10.14 -14.26 12.52
CA GLU A 149 -10.40 -15.23 13.60
C GLU A 149 -9.87 -14.73 14.94
N LEU A 150 -8.62 -14.24 14.99
CA LEU A 150 -8.03 -13.67 16.21
C LEU A 150 -8.83 -12.48 16.72
N TYR A 151 -9.30 -11.61 15.82
CA TYR A 151 -10.16 -10.49 16.19
C TYR A 151 -11.45 -10.97 16.85
N LYS A 152 -12.21 -11.84 16.17
CA LYS A 152 -13.51 -12.33 16.64
C LYS A 152 -13.40 -13.07 17.98
N THR A 153 -12.32 -13.83 18.18
CA THR A 153 -12.17 -14.72 19.34
C THR A 153 -11.52 -14.05 20.55
N LYS A 154 -10.47 -13.24 20.35
CA LYS A 154 -9.65 -12.69 21.45
C LYS A 154 -9.81 -11.18 21.67
N VAL A 155 -10.03 -10.40 20.61
CA VAL A 155 -10.01 -8.92 20.68
C VAL A 155 -11.41 -8.33 20.85
N ARG A 156 -12.35 -8.72 19.97
CA ARG A 156 -13.71 -8.19 19.91
C ARG A 156 -14.48 -8.31 21.23
N PRO A 157 -14.42 -9.43 21.99
CA PRO A 157 -15.11 -9.53 23.27
C PRO A 157 -14.66 -8.46 24.29
N VAL A 158 -13.37 -8.10 24.28
CA VAL A 158 -12.83 -7.05 25.16
C VAL A 158 -13.26 -5.66 24.67
N GLU A 159 -13.25 -5.43 23.36
CA GLU A 159 -13.70 -4.17 22.77
C GLU A 159 -15.18 -3.87 23.05
N GLU A 160 -16.05 -4.87 22.90
CA GLU A 160 -17.48 -4.78 23.19
C GLU A 160 -17.72 -4.54 24.69
N ALA A 161 -17.09 -5.34 25.55
CA ALA A 161 -17.21 -5.25 27.00
C ALA A 161 -16.81 -3.86 27.54
N LEU A 162 -15.79 -3.23 26.96
CA LEU A 162 -15.23 -1.96 27.43
C LEU A 162 -15.63 -0.76 26.57
N LYS A 163 -16.64 -0.90 25.71
CA LYS A 163 -17.14 0.16 24.82
C LYS A 163 -16.03 0.85 24.03
N PHE A 164 -15.06 0.09 23.55
CA PHE A 164 -13.88 0.59 22.84
C PHE A 164 -14.25 1.52 21.67
N GLY A 165 -15.33 1.18 20.94
CA GLY A 165 -15.81 1.94 19.80
C GLY A 165 -16.22 3.39 20.09
N SER A 166 -16.56 3.71 21.34
CA SER A 166 -16.85 5.09 21.75
C SER A 166 -15.60 5.94 21.91
N PHE A 167 -14.44 5.33 22.21
CA PHE A 167 -13.19 6.04 22.47
C PHE A 167 -12.30 6.15 21.23
N TYR A 168 -12.22 5.07 20.46
CA TYR A 168 -11.29 4.93 19.34
C TYR A 168 -12.07 4.86 18.03
N SER A 169 -12.37 3.64 17.56
CA SER A 169 -13.05 3.40 16.30
C SER A 169 -14.05 2.24 16.41
N PRO A 170 -15.11 2.20 15.57
CA PRO A 170 -16.12 1.14 15.60
C PRO A 170 -15.53 -0.27 15.53
N LEU A 171 -16.33 -1.26 15.96
CA LEU A 171 -15.97 -2.68 15.85
C LEU A 171 -15.74 -3.05 14.38
N LEU A 172 -14.75 -3.91 14.14
CA LEU A 172 -14.44 -4.37 12.79
C LEU A 172 -15.47 -5.40 12.33
N THR A 173 -15.85 -5.29 11.06
CA THR A 173 -16.69 -6.22 10.33
C THR A 173 -15.86 -7.11 9.42
N ASP A 174 -16.44 -8.17 8.87
CA ASP A 174 -15.73 -9.06 7.93
C ASP A 174 -15.26 -8.29 6.69
N GLY A 175 -16.05 -7.31 6.23
CA GLY A 175 -15.67 -6.41 5.16
C GLY A 175 -14.42 -5.57 5.45
N ASP A 176 -14.13 -5.22 6.70
CA ASP A 176 -12.89 -4.49 7.06
C ASP A 176 -11.63 -5.35 6.90
N PHE A 177 -11.75 -6.67 7.03
CA PHE A 177 -10.64 -7.61 6.80
C PHE A 177 -10.52 -8.01 5.33
N GLU A 178 -11.64 -8.37 4.70
CA GLU A 178 -11.70 -8.91 3.35
C GLU A 178 -11.69 -7.82 2.26
N GLY A 179 -11.91 -6.57 2.64
CA GLY A 179 -11.90 -5.43 1.74
C GLY A 179 -10.61 -5.36 0.92
N LYS A 180 -10.77 -5.12 -0.38
CA LYS A 180 -9.64 -4.82 -1.26
C LYS A 180 -8.90 -3.57 -0.78
N PRO A 181 -7.60 -3.47 -1.07
CA PRO A 181 -6.86 -2.25 -0.82
C PRO A 181 -7.55 -1.03 -1.44
N ASN A 182 -7.63 0.08 -0.72
CA ASN A 182 -8.34 1.29 -1.16
C ASN A 182 -7.36 2.44 -1.42
N VAL A 183 -7.53 3.12 -2.55
CA VAL A 183 -6.78 4.33 -2.92
C VAL A 183 -7.71 5.54 -2.81
N LEU A 184 -7.43 6.45 -1.88
CA LEU A 184 -8.22 7.66 -1.66
C LEU A 184 -7.63 8.83 -2.42
N LEU A 185 -8.43 9.49 -3.27
CA LEU A 185 -8.02 10.72 -3.95
C LEU A 185 -8.58 11.93 -3.21
N LEU A 186 -7.71 12.82 -2.76
CA LEU A 186 -8.08 14.11 -2.17
C LEU A 186 -7.47 15.24 -2.98
N GLY A 187 -8.18 16.37 -3.06
CA GLY A 187 -7.68 17.54 -3.78
C GLY A 187 -8.77 18.57 -4.00
N GLN A 188 -8.35 19.81 -4.21
CA GLN A 188 -9.27 20.91 -4.47
C GLN A 188 -10.09 20.72 -5.74
N TYR A 189 -11.08 21.57 -5.91
CA TYR A 189 -11.89 21.61 -7.09
C TYR A 189 -11.05 21.79 -8.39
N SER A 190 -11.40 21.07 -9.46
CA SER A 190 -10.73 21.13 -10.77
C SER A 190 -9.26 20.62 -10.83
N THR A 191 -8.74 19.98 -9.78
CA THR A 191 -7.38 19.36 -9.77
C THR A 191 -7.25 18.12 -10.67
N GLY A 192 -8.36 17.58 -11.17
CA GLY A 192 -8.39 16.47 -12.12
C GLY A 192 -8.48 15.07 -11.49
N LYS A 193 -9.09 14.92 -10.30
CA LYS A 193 -9.31 13.60 -9.64
C LYS A 193 -10.05 12.60 -10.53
N THR A 194 -11.26 12.96 -10.97
CA THR A 194 -12.09 12.11 -11.85
C THR A 194 -11.37 11.80 -13.18
N THR A 195 -10.65 12.77 -13.75
CA THR A 195 -9.82 12.58 -14.96
C THR A 195 -8.65 11.63 -14.71
N PHE A 196 -8.00 11.75 -13.55
CA PHE A 196 -6.91 10.86 -13.13
C PHE A 196 -7.40 9.41 -13.00
N ILE A 197 -8.59 9.21 -12.42
CA ILE A 197 -9.19 7.87 -12.31
C ILE A 197 -9.49 7.33 -13.70
N LYS A 198 -10.15 8.12 -14.57
CA LYS A 198 -10.41 7.73 -15.96
C LYS A 198 -9.12 7.29 -16.67
N HIS A 199 -8.06 8.08 -16.55
CA HIS A 199 -6.75 7.78 -17.13
C HIS A 199 -6.17 6.46 -16.61
N LEU A 200 -6.24 6.25 -15.30
CA LEU A 200 -5.76 5.02 -14.65
C LEU A 200 -6.56 3.77 -15.06
N LEU A 201 -7.87 3.91 -15.24
CA LEU A 201 -8.75 2.83 -15.69
C LEU A 201 -8.65 2.59 -17.20
N GLY A 202 -8.18 3.57 -17.97
CA GLY A 202 -8.26 3.58 -19.44
C GLY A 202 -9.69 3.66 -19.98
N ARG A 203 -10.66 4.03 -19.13
CA ARG A 203 -12.09 4.09 -19.46
C ARG A 203 -12.86 4.95 -18.46
N ASP A 204 -14.05 5.40 -18.88
CA ASP A 204 -15.02 6.03 -17.98
C ASP A 204 -15.65 5.00 -17.03
N TYR A 205 -16.09 5.45 -15.86
CA TYR A 205 -16.85 4.66 -14.89
C TYR A 205 -18.26 5.25 -14.71
N PRO A 206 -19.28 4.43 -14.37
CA PRO A 206 -20.64 4.93 -14.18
C PRO A 206 -20.72 6.09 -13.18
N GLY A 207 -21.41 7.16 -13.54
CA GLY A 207 -21.54 8.35 -12.70
C GLY A 207 -20.35 9.32 -12.76
N SER A 208 -19.31 9.04 -13.55
CA SER A 208 -18.20 9.98 -13.74
C SER A 208 -18.66 11.17 -14.60
N ASN A 209 -18.86 12.34 -13.98
CA ASN A 209 -19.11 13.60 -14.67
C ASN A 209 -17.85 14.47 -14.65
N ILE A 210 -17.21 14.67 -15.80
CA ILE A 210 -16.04 15.53 -15.94
C ILE A 210 -16.50 16.86 -16.54
N GLY A 211 -16.40 17.95 -15.78
CA GLY A 211 -16.72 19.29 -16.27
C GLY A 211 -15.94 20.39 -15.55
N PRO A 212 -15.90 21.61 -16.13
CA PRO A 212 -15.26 22.76 -15.50
C PRO A 212 -16.04 23.28 -14.28
N GLU A 213 -17.35 22.98 -14.17
CA GLU A 213 -18.22 23.29 -13.03
C GLU A 213 -18.28 22.16 -11.99
N PRO A 214 -18.55 22.44 -10.68
CA PRO A 214 -18.61 21.44 -9.60
C PRO A 214 -19.49 20.23 -9.91
N THR A 215 -18.89 19.25 -10.59
CA THR A 215 -19.59 18.12 -11.23
C THR A 215 -19.60 16.89 -10.35
N THR A 216 -18.58 16.72 -9.51
CA THR A 216 -18.51 15.65 -8.49
C THR A 216 -18.84 16.23 -7.11
N ASP A 217 -20.09 16.05 -6.69
CA ASP A 217 -20.59 16.41 -5.36
C ASP A 217 -20.75 15.20 -4.42
N ARG A 218 -20.36 14.01 -4.90
CA ARG A 218 -20.49 12.72 -4.22
C ARG A 218 -19.15 12.07 -3.94
N PHE A 219 -19.09 11.30 -2.86
CA PHE A 219 -18.05 10.30 -2.66
C PHE A 219 -18.39 9.08 -3.49
N VAL A 220 -17.50 8.70 -4.42
CA VAL A 220 -17.72 7.57 -5.33
C VAL A 220 -16.63 6.53 -5.09
N VAL A 221 -17.03 5.34 -4.65
CA VAL A 221 -16.12 4.19 -4.60
C VAL A 221 -16.20 3.46 -5.93
N VAL A 222 -15.14 3.57 -6.72
CA VAL A 222 -14.98 2.84 -7.97
C VAL A 222 -14.41 1.45 -7.64
N MET A 223 -15.19 0.42 -8.00
CA MET A 223 -14.91 -0.98 -7.68
C MET A 223 -15.03 -1.84 -8.93
N HIS A 224 -14.42 -3.02 -8.90
CA HIS A 224 -14.60 -3.98 -9.99
C HIS A 224 -16.01 -4.56 -10.01
N GLY A 225 -16.56 -4.66 -11.21
CA GLY A 225 -17.76 -5.44 -11.50
C GLY A 225 -17.83 -5.73 -12.99
N HIS A 226 -18.31 -6.92 -13.36
CA HIS A 226 -18.44 -7.31 -14.77
C HIS A 226 -19.46 -6.46 -15.54
N GLU A 227 -20.41 -5.86 -14.83
CA GLU A 227 -21.41 -4.96 -15.38
C GLU A 227 -21.23 -3.55 -14.83
N ASN A 228 -21.49 -2.57 -15.71
CA ASN A 228 -21.52 -1.17 -15.34
C ASN A 228 -22.75 -0.89 -14.47
N ARG A 229 -22.54 -0.64 -13.18
CA ARG A 229 -23.62 -0.45 -12.21
C ARG A 229 -23.27 0.63 -11.21
N THR A 230 -24.25 1.42 -10.81
CA THR A 230 -24.17 2.30 -9.65
C THR A 230 -24.99 1.73 -8.49
N THR A 231 -24.49 1.87 -7.28
CA THR A 231 -25.19 1.46 -6.05
C THR A 231 -25.23 2.64 -5.07
N PRO A 232 -26.42 3.11 -4.67
CA PRO A 232 -26.56 4.21 -3.72
C PRO A 232 -25.95 3.89 -2.34
N GLY A 233 -25.46 4.93 -1.67
CA GLY A 233 -24.79 4.84 -0.38
C GLY A 233 -25.64 4.22 0.73
N GLN A 234 -26.95 4.46 0.75
CA GLN A 234 -27.86 3.84 1.72
C GLN A 234 -27.88 2.32 1.61
N THR A 235 -27.78 1.78 0.39
CA THR A 235 -27.72 0.33 0.15
C THR A 235 -26.36 -0.24 0.54
N LEU A 236 -25.27 0.48 0.25
CA LEU A 236 -23.91 0.06 0.62
C LEU A 236 -23.70 0.01 2.14
N ALA A 237 -24.31 0.95 2.86
CA ALA A 237 -24.12 1.09 4.30
C ALA A 237 -24.84 -0.02 5.10
N VAL A 238 -25.72 -0.81 4.48
CA VAL A 238 -26.38 -1.97 5.11
C VAL A 238 -25.79 -3.31 4.68
N GLN A 239 -24.90 -3.33 3.68
CA GLN A 239 -24.23 -4.54 3.18
C GLN A 239 -23.07 -4.92 4.11
N SER A 240 -23.23 -6.01 4.87
CA SER A 240 -22.22 -6.49 5.82
C SER A 240 -20.97 -7.10 5.15
N ASP A 241 -21.08 -7.50 3.88
CA ASP A 241 -19.98 -7.98 3.05
C ASP A 241 -19.10 -6.84 2.50
N LYS A 242 -19.47 -5.57 2.76
CA LYS A 242 -18.73 -4.38 2.32
C LYS A 242 -18.19 -3.58 3.52
N PRO A 243 -17.01 -2.94 3.38
CA PRO A 243 -16.40 -2.17 4.47
C PRO A 243 -17.07 -0.80 4.74
N TYR A 244 -18.31 -0.58 4.29
CA TYR A 244 -18.96 0.74 4.30
C TYR A 244 -20.05 0.89 5.36
N THR A 245 -20.32 -0.15 6.15
CA THR A 245 -21.35 -0.13 7.21
C THR A 245 -21.10 0.97 8.25
N GLY A 246 -19.84 1.26 8.56
CA GLY A 246 -19.45 2.33 9.47
C GLY A 246 -19.84 3.74 9.02
N LEU A 247 -20.14 3.94 7.73
CA LEU A 247 -20.56 5.23 7.19
C LEU A 247 -21.98 5.64 7.61
N THR A 248 -22.78 4.70 8.14
CA THR A 248 -24.10 4.98 8.74
C THR A 248 -24.04 6.05 9.83
N ALA A 249 -22.91 6.15 10.55
CA ALA A 249 -22.69 7.14 11.60
C ALA A 249 -22.72 8.59 11.11
N PHE A 250 -22.50 8.84 9.81
CA PHE A 250 -22.56 10.19 9.21
C PHE A 250 -23.99 10.60 8.80
N GLY A 251 -24.98 9.72 8.98
CA GLY A 251 -26.39 10.00 8.76
C GLY A 251 -26.83 10.00 7.30
N SER A 252 -28.14 10.17 7.09
CA SER A 252 -28.79 10.09 5.78
C SER A 252 -28.33 11.16 4.79
N SER A 253 -28.00 12.36 5.30
CA SER A 253 -27.48 13.48 4.50
C SER A 253 -26.21 13.08 3.74
N PHE A 254 -25.23 12.51 4.46
CA PHE A 254 -24.01 11.99 3.84
C PHE A 254 -24.29 10.79 2.93
N LEU A 255 -25.07 9.80 3.39
CA LEU A 255 -25.33 8.59 2.59
C LEU A 255 -26.02 8.90 1.26
N SER A 256 -26.78 9.99 1.17
CA SER A 256 -27.36 10.48 -0.09
C SER A 256 -26.34 11.04 -1.08
N LYS A 257 -25.14 11.37 -0.59
CA LYS A 257 -23.97 11.86 -1.34
C LYS A 257 -22.84 10.84 -1.41
N PHE A 258 -23.14 9.57 -1.13
CA PHE A 258 -22.21 8.45 -1.21
C PHE A 258 -22.73 7.43 -2.23
N GLU A 259 -21.83 6.86 -3.03
CA GLU A 259 -22.18 5.93 -4.10
C GLU A 259 -21.01 4.96 -4.36
N ALA A 260 -21.33 3.75 -4.83
CA ALA A 260 -20.35 2.86 -5.43
C ALA A 260 -20.63 2.77 -6.93
N SER A 261 -19.56 2.87 -7.72
CA SER A 261 -19.56 2.71 -9.15
C SER A 261 -18.79 1.45 -9.50
N GLN A 262 -19.43 0.53 -10.21
CA GLN A 262 -18.84 -0.74 -10.62
C GLN A 262 -18.56 -0.69 -12.12
N CYS A 263 -17.35 -1.08 -12.51
CA CYS A 263 -17.00 -1.28 -13.91
C CYS A 263 -15.91 -2.33 -14.06
N ASP A 264 -15.80 -2.86 -15.29
CA ASP A 264 -14.82 -3.88 -15.61
C ASP A 264 -13.47 -3.24 -15.98
N ALA A 265 -12.55 -3.22 -15.03
CA ALA A 265 -11.18 -2.79 -15.25
C ALA A 265 -10.21 -3.66 -14.45
N LYS A 266 -9.10 -4.05 -15.10
CA LYS A 266 -8.09 -4.95 -14.52
C LYS A 266 -7.50 -4.43 -13.21
N ILE A 267 -7.20 -3.14 -13.13
CA ILE A 267 -6.67 -2.55 -11.89
C ILE A 267 -7.67 -2.67 -10.73
N LEU A 268 -8.98 -2.62 -11.02
CA LEU A 268 -10.02 -2.73 -10.00
C LEU A 268 -10.18 -4.16 -9.46
N GLU A 269 -9.65 -5.16 -10.18
CA GLU A 269 -9.60 -6.54 -9.68
C GLU A 269 -8.75 -6.62 -8.40
N GLU A 270 -7.75 -5.75 -8.26
CA GLU A 270 -6.79 -5.77 -7.17
C GLU A 270 -6.97 -4.61 -6.17
N VAL A 271 -7.50 -3.46 -6.59
CA VAL A 271 -7.73 -2.29 -5.71
C VAL A 271 -9.12 -1.68 -5.90
N SER A 272 -9.61 -0.94 -4.91
CA SER A 272 -10.74 -0.02 -5.11
C SER A 272 -10.25 1.42 -5.03
N ILE A 273 -10.88 2.33 -5.76
CA ILE A 273 -10.49 3.74 -5.82
C ILE A 273 -11.63 4.58 -5.27
N VAL A 274 -11.33 5.54 -4.39
CA VAL A 274 -12.31 6.46 -3.82
C VAL A 274 -12.09 7.84 -4.42
N ASP A 275 -13.02 8.26 -5.28
CA ASP A 275 -13.12 9.64 -5.76
C ASP A 275 -13.88 10.48 -4.74
N THR A 276 -13.28 11.57 -4.28
CA THR A 276 -13.92 12.49 -3.34
C THR A 276 -14.40 13.75 -4.05
N PRO A 277 -15.44 14.42 -3.53
CA PRO A 277 -15.77 15.77 -3.94
C PRO A 277 -14.55 16.70 -3.87
N GLY A 278 -14.49 17.68 -4.77
CA GLY A 278 -13.45 18.71 -4.70
C GLY A 278 -13.56 19.52 -3.40
N VAL A 279 -12.44 19.72 -2.71
CA VAL A 279 -12.41 20.63 -1.56
C VAL A 279 -12.67 22.05 -2.06
N LEU A 280 -13.57 22.77 -1.38
CA LEU A 280 -13.99 24.10 -1.81
C LEU A 280 -12.94 25.12 -1.38
N SER A 281 -12.75 26.14 -2.22
CA SER A 281 -11.80 27.22 -1.97
C SER A 281 -12.56 28.50 -1.62
N GLY A 282 -12.29 29.06 -0.44
CA GLY A 282 -12.82 30.36 0.00
C GLY A 282 -14.13 30.29 0.80
N GLU A 283 -14.38 31.33 1.61
CA GLU A 283 -15.52 31.41 2.54
C GLU A 283 -16.89 31.45 1.84
N LYS A 284 -16.98 32.03 0.65
CA LYS A 284 -18.26 32.20 -0.09
C LYS A 284 -18.78 30.90 -0.74
N GLN A 285 -17.96 29.85 -0.79
CA GLN A 285 -18.33 28.53 -1.29
C GLN A 285 -18.51 27.51 -0.17
N ARG A 286 -18.52 27.92 1.11
CA ARG A 286 -18.94 27.07 2.24
C ARG A 286 -20.45 26.84 2.20
N ILE A 287 -20.94 26.22 1.13
CA ILE A 287 -22.29 25.66 1.10
C ILE A 287 -22.26 24.53 2.13
N ASP A 288 -23.10 24.63 3.15
CA ASP A 288 -23.21 23.60 4.17
C ASP A 288 -23.56 22.28 3.48
N ARG A 289 -22.60 21.35 3.44
CA ARG A 289 -22.75 20.04 2.80
C ARG A 289 -23.79 19.17 3.53
N GLY A 290 -24.25 19.61 4.71
CA GLY A 290 -25.16 18.86 5.56
C GLY A 290 -24.49 17.64 6.20
N TYR A 291 -23.16 17.53 6.13
CA TYR A 291 -22.34 16.52 6.79
C TYR A 291 -20.91 17.06 7.01
N SER A 292 -20.19 16.48 7.97
CA SER A 292 -18.79 16.85 8.24
C SER A 292 -17.85 16.24 7.19
N PHE A 293 -17.47 17.01 6.18
CA PHE A 293 -16.56 16.56 5.12
C PHE A 293 -15.20 16.10 5.65
N VAL A 294 -14.64 16.84 6.63
CA VAL A 294 -13.34 16.52 7.24
C VAL A 294 -13.37 15.16 7.94
N ASN A 295 -14.42 14.88 8.70
CA ASN A 295 -14.53 13.61 9.45
C ASN A 295 -14.78 12.42 8.50
N VAL A 296 -15.50 12.64 7.39
CA VAL A 296 -15.65 11.61 6.36
C VAL A 296 -14.30 11.32 5.69
N CYS A 297 -13.52 12.34 5.34
CA CYS A 297 -12.19 12.17 4.78
C CYS A 297 -11.24 11.43 5.74
N GLU A 298 -11.28 11.78 7.04
CA GLU A 298 -10.54 11.06 8.10
C GLU A 298 -10.95 9.58 8.16
N TRP A 299 -12.26 9.30 8.08
CA TRP A 299 -12.76 7.93 8.08
C TRP A 299 -12.23 7.11 6.89
N PHE A 300 -12.25 7.67 5.68
CA PHE A 300 -11.68 7.00 4.51
C PHE A 300 -10.16 6.87 4.61
N ALA A 301 -9.47 7.92 5.06
CA ALA A 301 -8.01 7.92 5.23
C ALA A 301 -7.55 6.80 6.16
N SER A 302 -8.25 6.60 7.29
CA SER A 302 -7.93 5.54 8.24
C SER A 302 -8.01 4.12 7.65
N ARG A 303 -8.83 3.93 6.62
CA ARG A 303 -9.05 2.63 5.93
C ARG A 303 -8.29 2.49 4.63
N SER A 304 -7.76 3.59 4.09
CA SER A 304 -7.07 3.60 2.80
C SER A 304 -5.64 3.11 2.92
N ASP A 305 -5.18 2.41 1.89
CA ASP A 305 -3.81 1.92 1.76
C ASP A 305 -2.89 3.02 1.25
N VAL A 306 -3.40 3.83 0.32
CA VAL A 306 -2.71 4.98 -0.27
C VAL A 306 -3.67 6.16 -0.31
N ILE A 307 -3.15 7.34 0.00
CA ILE A 307 -3.86 8.61 -0.09
C ILE A 307 -3.14 9.48 -1.12
N LEU A 308 -3.76 9.73 -2.26
CA LEU A 308 -3.25 10.60 -3.31
C LEU A 308 -3.75 12.03 -3.07
N LEU A 309 -2.84 12.95 -2.78
CA LEU A 309 -3.13 14.39 -2.70
C LEU A 309 -2.83 15.06 -4.04
N LEU A 310 -3.87 15.43 -4.78
CA LEU A 310 -3.76 16.05 -6.11
C LEU A 310 -3.71 17.58 -6.01
N PHE A 311 -2.73 18.17 -6.68
CA PHE A 311 -2.52 19.60 -6.83
C PHE A 311 -2.43 20.00 -8.31
N ASP A 312 -2.84 21.24 -8.60
CA ASP A 312 -2.74 21.87 -9.92
C ASP A 312 -1.74 23.05 -9.83
N PRO A 313 -0.68 23.10 -10.66
CA PRO A 313 0.32 24.16 -10.69
C PRO A 313 -0.25 25.57 -10.84
N HIS A 314 -1.41 25.72 -11.49
CA HIS A 314 -2.07 27.02 -11.65
C HIS A 314 -2.86 27.44 -10.41
N LYS A 315 -3.17 26.50 -9.51
CA LYS A 315 -4.04 26.71 -8.34
C LYS A 315 -3.45 26.02 -7.11
N LEU A 316 -2.29 26.51 -6.67
CA LEU A 316 -1.60 26.00 -5.49
C LEU A 316 -2.15 26.51 -4.14
N ASP A 317 -3.11 27.42 -4.14
CA ASP A 317 -3.64 27.99 -2.89
C ASP A 317 -4.29 26.90 -2.05
N ILE A 318 -3.67 26.52 -0.92
CA ILE A 318 -4.25 25.54 0.01
C ILE A 318 -5.31 26.25 0.85
N SER A 319 -6.59 26.03 0.54
CA SER A 319 -7.72 26.57 1.31
C SER A 319 -7.70 26.09 2.77
N ASP A 320 -8.33 26.84 3.69
CA ASP A 320 -8.37 26.44 5.10
C ASP A 320 -9.13 25.12 5.31
N GLU A 321 -10.17 24.86 4.51
CA GLU A 321 -10.85 23.57 4.52
C GLU A 321 -9.89 22.45 4.08
N PHE A 322 -9.07 22.69 3.06
CA PHE A 322 -8.09 21.69 2.61
C PHE A 322 -6.98 21.49 3.64
N LYS A 323 -6.51 22.54 4.32
CA LYS A 323 -5.59 22.42 5.47
C LYS A 323 -6.21 21.59 6.59
N ALA A 324 -7.51 21.76 6.87
CA ALA A 324 -8.20 20.96 7.88
C ALA A 324 -8.26 19.47 7.49
N VAL A 325 -8.54 19.18 6.21
CA VAL A 325 -8.49 17.81 5.68
C VAL A 325 -7.08 17.23 5.77
N ILE A 326 -6.04 17.93 5.31
CA ILE A 326 -4.66 17.44 5.40
C ILE A 326 -4.26 17.24 6.87
N SER A 327 -4.70 18.12 7.77
CA SER A 327 -4.44 18.00 9.21
C SER A 327 -5.16 16.79 9.83
N SER A 328 -6.30 16.35 9.30
CA SER A 328 -6.96 15.11 9.75
C SER A 328 -6.29 13.84 9.23
N LEU A 329 -5.33 13.94 8.29
CA LEU A 329 -4.50 12.83 7.85
C LEU A 329 -3.30 12.55 8.76
N ARG A 330 -3.08 13.35 9.81
CA ARG A 330 -1.96 13.16 10.75
C ARG A 330 -2.00 11.76 11.37
N GLY A 331 -0.88 11.07 11.35
CA GLY A 331 -0.78 9.66 11.77
C GLY A 331 -1.03 8.66 10.65
N HIS A 332 -1.30 9.15 9.44
CA HIS A 332 -1.37 8.39 8.18
C HIS A 332 -0.42 8.93 7.11
N ASP A 333 0.58 9.72 7.54
CA ASP A 333 1.54 10.42 6.68
C ASP A 333 2.34 9.45 5.79
N ASP A 334 2.60 8.24 6.28
CA ASP A 334 3.29 7.15 5.56
C ASP A 334 2.56 6.68 4.29
N LYS A 335 1.22 6.84 4.27
CA LYS A 335 0.32 6.43 3.19
C LYS A 335 0.10 7.55 2.16
N VAL A 336 0.56 8.76 2.46
CA VAL A 336 0.34 9.92 1.60
C VAL A 336 1.32 9.91 0.42
N ARG A 337 0.79 10.17 -0.77
CA ARG A 337 1.55 10.48 -1.98
C ARG A 337 0.99 11.74 -2.58
N VAL A 338 1.86 12.63 -3.02
CA VAL A 338 1.45 13.89 -3.64
C VAL A 338 1.51 13.72 -5.16
N VAL A 339 0.51 14.24 -5.86
CA VAL A 339 0.46 14.24 -7.32
C VAL A 339 0.31 15.69 -7.78
N LEU A 340 1.36 16.24 -8.39
CA LEU A 340 1.33 17.54 -9.05
C LEU A 340 0.89 17.32 -10.50
N ASN A 341 -0.43 17.38 -10.70
CA ASN A 341 -1.09 17.09 -11.97
C ASN A 341 -1.05 18.31 -12.91
N LYS A 342 -1.27 18.14 -14.21
CA LYS A 342 -1.24 19.21 -15.23
C LYS A 342 0.10 19.97 -15.29
N ALA A 343 1.20 19.29 -14.95
CA ALA A 343 2.54 19.87 -14.96
C ALA A 343 3.02 20.29 -16.36
N ASP A 344 2.38 19.76 -17.41
CA ASP A 344 2.62 20.11 -18.81
C ASP A 344 2.11 21.52 -19.18
N GLN A 345 1.23 22.10 -18.38
CA GLN A 345 0.67 23.43 -18.64
C GLN A 345 1.58 24.58 -18.18
N VAL A 346 2.69 24.28 -17.52
CA VAL A 346 3.63 25.29 -16.98
C VAL A 346 5.04 25.08 -17.54
N SER A 347 5.81 26.17 -17.60
CA SER A 347 7.23 26.08 -17.99
C SER A 347 8.06 25.37 -16.92
N ALA A 348 9.23 24.84 -17.28
CA ALA A 348 10.14 24.18 -16.33
C ALA A 348 10.49 25.08 -15.12
N GLN A 349 10.74 26.37 -15.35
CA GLN A 349 11.03 27.32 -14.26
C GLN A 349 9.84 27.52 -13.33
N GLN A 350 8.63 27.66 -13.89
CA GLN A 350 7.42 27.79 -13.09
C GLN A 350 7.13 26.51 -12.31
N LEU A 351 7.33 25.35 -12.92
CA LEU A 351 7.17 24.04 -12.28
C LEU A 351 8.07 23.91 -11.04
N MET A 352 9.34 24.32 -11.14
CA MET A 352 10.25 24.29 -9.99
C MET A 352 9.82 25.25 -8.86
N ARG A 353 9.31 26.44 -9.19
CA ARG A 353 8.77 27.38 -8.20
C ARG A 353 7.53 26.83 -7.51
N VAL A 354 6.61 26.26 -8.29
CA VAL A 354 5.38 25.60 -7.84
C VAL A 354 5.72 24.43 -6.91
N TYR A 355 6.64 23.56 -7.33
CA TYR A 355 7.10 22.43 -6.53
C TYR A 355 7.69 22.88 -5.18
N GLY A 356 8.58 23.88 -5.20
CA GLY A 356 9.16 24.43 -3.97
C GLY A 356 8.10 25.03 -3.03
N ALA A 357 7.14 25.80 -3.56
CA ALA A 357 6.05 26.38 -2.79
C ALA A 357 5.11 25.32 -2.19
N LEU A 358 4.83 24.25 -2.94
CA LEU A 358 4.03 23.12 -2.50
C LEU A 358 4.72 22.40 -1.33
N MET A 359 5.99 22.05 -1.48
CA MET A 359 6.74 21.35 -0.43
C MET A 359 6.89 22.20 0.84
N TRP A 360 7.12 23.51 0.68
CA TRP A 360 7.13 24.45 1.79
C TRP A 360 5.78 24.49 2.54
N SER A 361 4.67 24.47 1.80
CA SER A 361 3.33 24.50 2.38
C SER A 361 2.98 23.18 3.06
N LEU A 362 3.31 22.05 2.43
CA LEU A 362 3.10 20.72 3.00
C LEU A 362 3.94 20.51 4.26
N GLY A 363 5.20 20.95 4.29
CA GLY A 363 6.06 20.85 5.48
C GLY A 363 5.58 21.69 6.67
N LYS A 364 4.71 22.70 6.47
CA LYS A 364 4.06 23.43 7.57
C LYS A 364 2.85 22.69 8.14
N VAL A 365 2.20 21.85 7.33
CA VAL A 365 0.96 21.16 7.71
C VAL A 365 1.27 19.77 8.28
N PHE A 366 2.11 19.03 7.55
CA PHE A 366 2.68 17.75 7.97
C PHE A 366 3.82 18.01 8.96
N MET A 367 3.62 17.59 10.20
CA MET A 367 4.60 17.73 11.28
C MET A 367 5.49 16.48 11.37
N THR A 368 5.98 16.00 10.23
CA THR A 368 6.90 14.86 10.13
C THR A 368 8.21 15.30 9.48
N PRO A 369 9.37 14.79 9.93
CA PRO A 369 10.64 15.03 9.25
C PRO A 369 10.72 14.35 7.88
N GLU A 370 9.82 13.40 7.58
CA GLU A 370 9.81 12.65 6.34
C GLU A 370 9.17 13.45 5.19
N VAL A 371 9.85 13.48 4.05
CA VAL A 371 9.38 14.18 2.86
C VAL A 371 8.42 13.28 2.08
N CYS A 372 7.19 13.75 1.84
CA CYS A 372 6.23 13.02 1.01
C CYS A 372 6.75 12.85 -0.42
N LYS A 373 6.57 11.66 -1.00
CA LYS A 373 6.87 11.42 -2.42
C LYS A 373 5.90 12.21 -3.30
N VAL A 374 6.43 12.92 -4.30
CA VAL A 374 5.67 13.75 -5.23
C VAL A 374 5.82 13.21 -6.65
N TYR A 375 4.71 12.89 -7.29
CA TYR A 375 4.64 12.51 -8.69
C TYR A 375 4.28 13.73 -9.52
N VAL A 376 5.11 14.08 -10.49
CA VAL A 376 4.94 15.27 -11.32
C VAL A 376 4.57 14.84 -12.74
N GLY A 377 3.42 15.28 -13.24
CA GLY A 377 2.97 14.84 -14.56
C GLY A 377 1.64 15.43 -14.99
N SER A 378 1.09 14.87 -16.08
CA SER A 378 -0.23 15.22 -16.59
C SER A 378 -1.01 13.94 -16.84
N PHE A 379 -1.85 13.59 -15.88
CA PHE A 379 -2.54 12.29 -15.84
C PHE A 379 -3.89 12.39 -16.52
N ASN A 380 -3.87 12.41 -17.85
CA ASN A 380 -5.06 12.47 -18.69
C ASN A 380 -4.83 11.71 -20.00
N ASP A 381 -5.88 11.55 -20.81
CA ASP A 381 -5.81 10.74 -22.04
C ASP A 381 -5.10 11.43 -23.22
N LYS A 382 -4.74 12.71 -23.07
CA LYS A 382 -4.01 13.46 -24.09
C LYS A 382 -2.51 13.34 -23.84
N PRO A 383 -1.69 13.28 -24.90
CA PRO A 383 -0.25 13.35 -24.75
C PRO A 383 0.13 14.68 -24.05
N PRO A 384 1.14 14.67 -23.18
CA PRO A 384 1.57 15.87 -22.46
C PRO A 384 2.01 16.94 -23.46
N VAL A 385 1.59 18.18 -23.24
CA VAL A 385 2.03 19.31 -24.08
C VAL A 385 3.42 19.74 -23.64
N THR A 386 4.46 19.37 -24.40
CA THR A 386 5.86 19.59 -24.01
C THR A 386 6.50 20.78 -24.73
N THR A 387 5.74 21.54 -25.51
CA THR A 387 6.24 22.68 -26.30
C THR A 387 6.95 23.76 -25.47
N ASN A 388 6.56 23.92 -24.20
CA ASN A 388 7.14 24.89 -23.26
C ASN A 388 8.03 24.24 -22.18
N ASN A 389 8.24 22.92 -22.25
CA ASN A 389 8.99 22.13 -21.28
C ASN A 389 9.58 20.88 -21.93
N VAL A 390 10.69 21.06 -22.66
CA VAL A 390 11.36 19.99 -23.43
C VAL A 390 11.87 18.86 -22.53
N LEU A 391 12.27 19.18 -21.29
CA LEU A 391 12.68 18.19 -20.29
C LEU A 391 11.49 17.50 -19.59
N GLY A 392 10.28 18.02 -19.79
CA GLY A 392 9.08 17.55 -19.12
C GLY A 392 8.63 16.18 -19.60
N GLU A 393 8.81 15.84 -20.88
CA GLU A 393 8.28 14.60 -21.44
C GLU A 393 8.86 13.35 -20.76
N GLU A 394 10.19 13.27 -20.72
CA GLU A 394 10.89 12.15 -20.08
C GLU A 394 10.58 12.09 -18.58
N LEU A 395 10.56 13.25 -17.90
CA LEU A 395 10.23 13.34 -16.49
C LEU A 395 8.82 12.83 -16.21
N PHE A 396 7.81 13.33 -16.94
CA PHE A 396 6.41 12.96 -16.73
C PHE A 396 6.20 11.48 -17.01
N MET A 397 6.82 10.92 -18.05
CA MET A 397 6.75 9.49 -18.35
C MET A 397 7.36 8.64 -17.23
N LYS A 398 8.54 9.02 -16.71
CA LYS A 398 9.18 8.32 -15.59
C LYS A 398 8.33 8.39 -14.32
N GLU A 399 7.74 9.54 -14.01
CA GLU A 399 6.86 9.72 -12.86
C GLU A 399 5.52 8.97 -13.01
N HIS A 400 4.97 8.89 -14.22
CA HIS A 400 3.79 8.09 -14.53
C HIS A 400 4.04 6.59 -14.27
N GLU A 401 5.13 6.05 -14.80
CA GLU A 401 5.50 4.65 -14.57
C GLU A 401 5.82 4.38 -13.10
N ALA A 402 6.47 5.32 -12.41
CA ALA A 402 6.74 5.22 -10.98
C ALA A 402 5.45 5.18 -10.15
N LEU A 403 4.46 6.03 -10.46
CA LEU A 403 3.16 6.02 -9.80
C LEU A 403 2.39 4.73 -10.10
N LYS A 404 2.36 4.30 -11.36
CA LYS A 404 1.71 3.05 -11.77
C LYS A 404 2.29 1.85 -11.05
N LYS A 405 3.62 1.77 -10.95
CA LYS A 405 4.30 0.73 -10.17
C LYS A 405 3.92 0.79 -8.69
N ASP A 406 3.90 1.98 -8.08
CA ASP A 406 3.51 2.15 -6.67
C ASP A 406 2.07 1.69 -6.43
N LEU A 407 1.15 1.95 -7.37
CA LEU A 407 -0.24 1.50 -7.32
C LEU A 407 -0.39 -0.02 -7.49
N LEU A 408 0.40 -0.64 -8.38
CA LEU A 408 0.39 -2.09 -8.61
C LEU A 408 1.02 -2.87 -7.45
N ASP A 409 1.93 -2.27 -6.69
CA ASP A 409 2.55 -2.86 -5.49
C ASP A 409 1.60 -2.83 -4.26
N ILE A 410 0.50 -2.06 -4.32
CA ILE A 410 -0.41 -1.87 -3.18
C ILE A 410 -0.94 -3.20 -2.62
N PRO A 411 -1.46 -4.15 -3.41
CA PRO A 411 -2.03 -5.39 -2.88
C PRO A 411 -1.04 -6.18 -2.03
N GLN A 412 0.22 -6.25 -2.46
CA GLN A 412 1.29 -6.92 -1.71
C GLN A 412 1.54 -6.22 -0.37
N ARG A 413 1.68 -4.89 -0.38
CA ARG A 413 1.91 -4.10 0.84
C ARG A 413 0.68 -4.02 1.75
N SER A 414 -0.52 -4.22 1.19
CA SER A 414 -1.79 -4.16 1.93
C SER A 414 -1.85 -5.25 3.00
N CYS A 415 -1.30 -6.43 2.74
CA CYS A 415 -1.25 -7.50 3.73
C CYS A 415 -0.44 -7.10 4.96
N ASP A 416 0.80 -6.64 4.77
CA ASP A 416 1.67 -6.16 5.85
C ASP A 416 1.05 -4.97 6.59
N ARG A 417 0.39 -4.07 5.85
CA ARG A 417 -0.34 -2.95 6.43
C ARG A 417 -1.51 -3.41 7.29
N LYS A 418 -2.32 -4.38 6.85
CA LYS A 418 -3.42 -4.95 7.64
C LYS A 418 -2.91 -5.58 8.93
N VAL A 419 -1.79 -6.29 8.90
CA VAL A 419 -1.13 -6.81 10.10
C VAL A 419 -0.72 -5.66 11.03
N ASN A 420 -0.05 -4.64 10.50
CA ASN A 420 0.39 -3.48 11.30
C ASN A 420 -0.77 -2.69 11.92
N GLU A 421 -1.85 -2.44 11.18
CA GLU A 421 -3.05 -1.78 11.71
C GLU A 421 -3.76 -2.65 12.75
N PHE A 422 -3.79 -3.97 12.55
CA PHE A 422 -4.32 -4.91 13.54
C PHE A 422 -3.49 -4.88 14.84
N VAL A 423 -2.15 -4.89 14.73
CA VAL A 423 -1.24 -4.73 15.88
C VAL A 423 -1.50 -3.43 16.64
N LYS A 424 -1.60 -2.29 15.93
CA LYS A 424 -1.93 -0.99 16.53
C LYS A 424 -3.26 -1.05 17.29
N ARG A 425 -4.29 -1.64 16.67
CA ARG A 425 -5.62 -1.80 17.30
C ARG A 425 -5.57 -2.66 18.55
N VAL A 426 -4.88 -3.80 18.52
CA VAL A 426 -4.73 -4.70 19.68
C VAL A 426 -3.98 -4.00 20.82
N ARG A 427 -2.92 -3.24 20.53
CA ARG A 427 -2.24 -2.41 21.56
C ARG A 427 -3.18 -1.37 22.15
N ALA A 428 -3.94 -0.66 21.32
CA ALA A 428 -4.92 0.32 21.80
C ALA A 428 -6.01 -0.33 22.68
N ALA A 429 -6.51 -1.51 22.29
CA ALA A 429 -7.47 -2.27 23.07
C ALA A 429 -6.89 -2.73 24.42
N LEU A 430 -5.64 -3.19 24.43
CA LEU A 430 -4.93 -3.59 25.66
C LEU A 430 -4.72 -2.41 26.60
N THR A 431 -4.25 -1.27 26.06
CA THR A 431 -4.09 -0.01 26.82
C THR A 431 -5.43 0.46 27.39
N HIS A 432 -6.49 0.46 26.58
CA HIS A 432 -7.85 0.79 27.02
C HIS A 432 -8.32 -0.13 28.14
N ALA A 433 -8.10 -1.43 27.99
CA ALA A 433 -8.48 -2.42 29.01
C ALA A 433 -7.77 -2.20 30.34
N ARG A 434 -6.47 -1.90 30.31
CA ARG A 434 -5.68 -1.59 31.51
C ARG A 434 -6.15 -0.30 32.18
N ILE A 435 -6.38 0.76 31.41
CA ILE A 435 -6.89 2.04 31.93
C ILE A 435 -8.26 1.87 32.57
N VAL A 436 -9.23 1.25 31.88
CA VAL A 436 -10.59 1.07 32.42
C VAL A 436 -10.57 0.16 33.65
N THR A 437 -9.76 -0.89 33.65
CA THR A 437 -9.58 -1.79 34.81
C THR A 437 -9.00 -1.03 36.01
N HIS A 438 -7.98 -0.20 35.79
CA HIS A 438 -7.38 0.65 36.81
C HIS A 438 -8.39 1.62 37.41
N LEU A 439 -9.12 2.35 36.57
CA LEU A 439 -10.14 3.30 37.02
C LEU A 439 -11.26 2.59 37.80
N LYS A 440 -11.70 1.42 37.32
CA LYS A 440 -12.71 0.60 38.00
C LYS A 440 -12.23 0.12 39.38
N LYS A 441 -10.96 -0.27 39.52
CA LYS A 441 -10.34 -0.68 40.80
C LYS A 441 -10.33 0.45 41.83
N GLN A 442 -10.31 1.71 41.37
CA GLN A 442 -10.37 2.90 42.23
C GLN A 442 -11.79 3.31 42.64
N MET A 443 -12.83 2.71 42.07
CA MET A 443 -14.23 3.05 42.40
C MET A 443 -14.62 2.46 43.76
N PRO A 444 -15.39 3.19 44.59
CA PRO A 444 -15.93 2.66 45.84
C PRO A 444 -16.89 1.49 45.56
N ALA A 445 -17.12 0.63 46.56
CA ALA A 445 -18.00 -0.53 46.39
C ALA A 445 -19.50 -0.23 46.54
N MET A 446 -19.88 0.86 47.23
CA MET A 446 -21.30 1.13 47.58
C MET A 446 -21.78 2.53 47.19
N MET A 447 -21.18 3.59 47.74
CA MET A 447 -21.66 4.97 47.57
C MET A 447 -20.55 5.94 47.18
N GLY A 448 -20.93 7.08 46.60
CA GLY A 448 -20.00 8.14 46.18
C GLY A 448 -19.35 7.90 44.82
N HIS A 449 -19.93 7.02 43.99
CA HIS A 449 -19.38 6.69 42.67
C HIS A 449 -19.19 7.92 41.78
N GLU A 450 -20.20 8.78 41.66
CA GLU A 450 -20.15 9.98 40.81
C GLU A 450 -19.07 10.97 41.26
N SER A 451 -18.99 11.25 42.56
CA SER A 451 -17.98 12.14 43.14
C SER A 451 -16.57 11.59 42.93
N LYS A 452 -16.37 10.27 43.15
CA LYS A 452 -15.08 9.63 42.90
C LYS A 452 -14.70 9.64 41.42
N GLN A 453 -15.65 9.34 40.52
CA GLN A 453 -15.44 9.40 39.07
C GLN A 453 -15.02 10.80 38.64
N LYS A 454 -15.74 11.85 39.08
CA LYS A 454 -15.38 13.24 38.79
C LYS A 454 -13.96 13.58 39.26
N LYS A 455 -13.56 13.10 40.44
CA LYS A 455 -12.20 13.28 40.97
C LYS A 455 -11.13 12.54 40.14
N LEU A 456 -11.38 11.29 39.75
CA LEU A 456 -10.47 10.49 38.91
C LEU A 456 -10.31 11.12 37.52
N LEU A 457 -11.42 11.50 36.89
CA LEU A 457 -11.43 12.14 35.58
C LEU A 457 -10.76 13.52 35.60
N GLY A 458 -10.89 14.27 36.69
CA GLY A 458 -10.17 15.52 36.91
C GLY A 458 -8.65 15.37 36.98
N ARG A 459 -8.16 14.18 37.33
CA ARG A 459 -6.72 13.83 37.43
C ARG A 459 -6.31 12.74 36.45
N ILE A 460 -7.00 12.64 35.32
CA ILE A 460 -6.81 11.54 34.35
C ILE A 460 -5.36 11.42 33.85
N GLU A 461 -4.62 12.52 33.74
CA GLU A 461 -3.21 12.51 33.33
C GLU A 461 -2.31 11.84 34.38
N GLU A 462 -2.57 12.10 35.67
CA GLU A 462 -1.90 11.41 36.77
C GLU A 462 -2.26 9.91 36.77
N GLU A 463 -3.54 9.59 36.54
CA GLU A 463 -3.99 8.19 36.47
C GLU A 463 -3.39 7.44 35.29
N PHE A 464 -3.21 8.08 34.13
CA PHE A 464 -2.50 7.51 32.99
C PHE A 464 -1.03 7.27 33.32
N THR A 465 -0.38 8.20 34.01
CA THR A 465 1.01 8.04 34.46
C THR A 465 1.15 6.84 35.40
N LYS A 466 0.21 6.65 36.33
CA LYS A 466 0.16 5.45 37.17
C LYS A 466 -0.01 4.18 36.35
N CYS A 467 -0.89 4.19 35.35
CA CYS A 467 -1.10 3.04 34.47
C CYS A 467 0.17 2.67 33.67
N VAL A 468 0.94 3.66 33.22
CA VAL A 468 2.23 3.45 32.55
C VAL A 468 3.19 2.68 33.46
N HIS A 469 3.27 3.05 34.74
CA HIS A 469 4.15 2.39 35.71
C HIS A 469 3.64 1.02 36.16
N GLU A 470 2.34 0.89 36.48
CA GLU A 470 1.75 -0.35 37.01
C GLU A 470 1.63 -1.45 35.94
N TYR A 471 1.34 -1.08 34.69
CA TYR A 471 1.07 -2.04 33.60
C TYR A 471 2.09 -1.98 32.45
N THR A 472 3.18 -1.21 32.57
CA THR A 472 4.22 -1.11 31.53
C THR A 472 3.65 -0.71 30.16
N ILE A 473 2.81 0.32 30.14
CA ILE A 473 2.21 0.86 28.91
C ILE A 473 3.20 1.83 28.25
N ALA A 474 3.44 1.71 26.95
CA ALA A 474 4.25 2.68 26.22
C ALA A 474 3.53 4.03 26.21
N ARG A 475 4.24 5.13 26.50
CA ARG A 475 3.64 6.48 26.55
C ARG A 475 2.97 6.88 25.23
N GLY A 476 3.50 6.43 24.09
CA GLY A 476 2.93 6.69 22.76
C GLY A 476 1.59 5.99 22.50
N ASP A 477 1.27 4.93 23.24
CA ASP A 477 0.01 4.20 23.08
C ASP A 477 -1.15 4.80 23.92
N LEU A 478 -0.86 5.82 24.74
CA LEU A 478 -1.88 6.46 25.57
C LEU A 478 -2.84 7.31 24.70
N PRO A 479 -4.16 7.24 24.97
CA PRO A 479 -5.11 8.10 24.29
C PRO A 479 -4.96 9.57 24.73
N ASN A 480 -5.51 10.49 23.94
CA ASN A 480 -5.58 11.90 24.32
C ASN A 480 -6.38 12.06 25.64
N PRO A 481 -5.78 12.59 26.72
CA PRO A 481 -6.42 12.65 28.03
C PRO A 481 -7.73 13.44 28.05
N LYS A 482 -7.80 14.55 27.30
CA LYS A 482 -8.99 15.41 27.22
C LYS A 482 -10.15 14.69 26.53
N ARG A 483 -9.90 14.12 25.34
CA ARG A 483 -10.91 13.34 24.61
C ARG A 483 -11.42 12.15 25.43
N PHE A 484 -10.50 11.42 26.07
CA PHE A 484 -10.87 10.29 26.93
C PHE A 484 -11.76 10.73 28.09
N ARG A 485 -11.40 11.82 28.77
CA ARG A 485 -12.20 12.41 29.86
C ARG A 485 -13.59 12.79 29.39
N ASP A 486 -13.69 13.47 28.25
CA ASP A 486 -14.95 13.97 27.71
C ASP A 486 -15.92 12.85 27.35
N ILE A 487 -15.42 11.70 26.89
CA ILE A 487 -16.23 10.52 26.57
C ILE A 487 -16.58 9.73 27.84
N MET A 488 -15.61 9.54 28.74
CA MET A 488 -15.79 8.73 29.95
C MET A 488 -16.72 9.40 30.99
N LYS A 489 -16.87 10.74 30.97
CA LYS A 489 -17.76 11.45 31.90
C LYS A 489 -19.22 10.99 31.79
N ASP A 490 -19.65 10.61 30.59
CA ASP A 490 -21.02 10.19 30.26
C ASP A 490 -21.22 8.67 30.44
N MET A 491 -20.23 7.98 31.01
CA MET A 491 -20.26 6.55 31.28
C MET A 491 -20.12 6.26 32.77
N GLU A 492 -20.71 5.17 33.24
CA GLU A 492 -20.63 4.77 34.64
C GLU A 492 -19.48 3.77 34.83
N ILE A 493 -18.31 4.23 35.30
CA ILE A 493 -17.07 3.42 35.39
C ILE A 493 -17.31 2.13 36.22
N TRP A 494 -18.13 2.21 37.26
CA TRP A 494 -18.42 1.09 38.15
C TRP A 494 -19.29 0.01 37.49
N LYS A 495 -20.00 0.30 36.39
CA LYS A 495 -20.84 -0.67 35.67
C LYS A 495 -20.10 -1.44 34.59
N PHE A 496 -18.87 -1.06 34.22
CA PHE A 496 -18.10 -1.85 33.26
C PHE A 496 -17.86 -3.28 33.77
N PRO A 497 -17.88 -4.30 32.90
CA PRO A 497 -17.53 -5.65 33.30
C PRO A 497 -16.07 -5.71 33.78
N LYS A 498 -15.78 -6.63 34.71
CA LYS A 498 -14.40 -6.96 35.05
C LYS A 498 -13.85 -7.85 33.94
N ILE A 499 -12.72 -7.47 33.35
CA ILE A 499 -12.00 -8.36 32.43
C ILE A 499 -11.19 -9.33 33.29
N ASP A 500 -11.43 -10.62 33.10
CA ASP A 500 -10.71 -11.64 33.85
C ASP A 500 -9.25 -11.75 33.36
N LYS A 501 -8.40 -12.40 34.17
CA LYS A 501 -6.98 -12.58 33.85
C LYS A 501 -6.77 -13.40 32.58
N LYS A 502 -7.70 -14.30 32.24
CA LYS A 502 -7.61 -15.18 31.06
C LYS A 502 -7.85 -14.38 29.78
N ALA A 503 -8.84 -13.50 29.75
CA ALA A 503 -9.17 -12.61 28.64
C ALA A 503 -8.07 -11.55 28.44
N MET A 504 -7.54 -10.96 29.53
CA MET A 504 -6.38 -10.06 29.43
C MET A 504 -5.15 -10.79 28.85
N LYS A 505 -4.84 -11.99 29.36
CA LYS A 505 -3.72 -12.79 28.85
C LYS A 505 -3.92 -13.18 27.39
N ALA A 506 -5.14 -13.59 27.00
CA ALA A 506 -5.45 -13.91 25.61
C ALA A 506 -5.22 -12.71 24.68
N LEU A 507 -5.59 -11.49 25.11
CA LEU A 507 -5.34 -10.27 24.35
C LEU A 507 -3.84 -9.95 24.22
N GLU A 508 -3.05 -10.19 25.27
CA GLU A 508 -1.58 -10.03 25.24
C GLU A 508 -0.89 -11.08 24.35
N GLU A 509 -1.40 -12.32 24.38
CA GLU A 509 -0.93 -13.43 23.53
C GLU A 509 -1.12 -13.13 22.04
N VAL A 510 -2.12 -12.31 21.66
CA VAL A 510 -2.29 -11.89 20.26
C VAL A 510 -1.02 -11.22 19.72
N LEU A 511 -0.41 -10.32 20.51
CA LEU A 511 0.79 -9.57 20.09
C LEU A 511 2.07 -10.40 20.22
N THR A 512 2.15 -11.24 21.24
CA THR A 512 3.40 -11.91 21.64
C THR A 512 3.56 -13.32 21.07
N VAL A 513 2.45 -13.97 20.72
CA VAL A 513 2.42 -15.37 20.29
C VAL A 513 1.69 -15.51 18.96
N ASP A 514 0.43 -15.08 18.88
CA ASP A 514 -0.43 -15.43 17.76
C ASP A 514 0.00 -14.72 16.46
N ILE A 515 0.21 -13.40 16.49
CA ILE A 515 0.66 -12.66 15.29
C ILE A 515 2.03 -13.15 14.80
N PRO A 516 3.07 -13.31 15.66
CA PRO A 516 4.31 -13.93 15.23
C PRO A 516 4.14 -15.33 14.63
N ALA A 517 3.23 -16.15 15.16
CA ALA A 517 2.95 -17.48 14.62
C ALA A 517 2.24 -17.42 13.27
N VAL A 518 1.30 -16.48 13.08
CA VAL A 518 0.65 -16.20 11.79
C VAL A 518 1.70 -15.75 10.78
N MET A 519 2.55 -14.79 11.13
CA MET A 519 3.63 -14.34 10.25
C MET A 519 4.55 -15.50 9.88
N LYS A 520 5.03 -16.30 10.84
CA LYS A 520 5.87 -17.48 10.56
C LYS A 520 5.18 -18.53 9.68
N LYS A 521 3.87 -18.71 9.81
CA LYS A 521 3.09 -19.68 9.03
C LYS A 521 2.89 -19.23 7.58
N PHE A 522 2.80 -17.93 7.37
CA PHE A 522 2.58 -17.32 6.06
C PHE A 522 3.82 -16.60 5.53
N ASP A 523 4.95 -16.72 6.23
CA ASP A 523 6.22 -16.19 5.82
C ASP A 523 6.57 -16.83 4.47
N ASN A 524 6.73 -15.91 3.55
CA ASN A 524 7.17 -16.11 2.19
C ASN A 524 8.53 -16.83 2.22
N PRO A 525 8.75 -17.89 1.42
CA PRO A 525 10.02 -18.61 1.33
C PRO A 525 11.08 -17.80 0.56
N PHE A 526 11.27 -16.52 0.91
CA PHE A 526 12.40 -15.73 0.44
C PHE A 526 13.64 -16.01 1.29
#